data_AF-A0A933J9Y3-F1
#
_entry.id   AF-A0A933J9Y3-F1
#
_cell.length_a   1.000
_cell.length_b   1.000
_cell.length_c   1.000
_cell.angle_alpha   90.00
_cell.angle_beta   90.00
_cell.angle_gamma   90.00
#
_symmetry.space_group_name_H-M   'P 1'
#
loop_
_entity.id
_entity.type
_entity.pdbx_description
1 polymer ?
#
loop_
_entity_poly.entity_id
_entity_poly.type
_entity_poly.pdbx_seq_one_letter_code
_entity_poly.pdbx_strand_id
1 'polypeptide(L)'
;MRIFRLNQKMTVFFSLGILLFVASPCCPAGAGATADVPAILNGFLSKDIAIGKKAADESWKLGESDVPALLKELENDDINIRMTAVHILANMGADTRKRLGGAEKEVVSALKNLLKSEHKRIRHAAAVGLARIDPSLGKELLPVLIEVVQDGGKYRLGAVQILDSMGSEAKDAVPTIIERINKTPKLEHSFYYEALKQIGTPEALEFSKHYVPENNIPYPVSSEQYLYISDKPLLNTFITLVFVFLFWWSRRRRRAGIKLIYWPLLIPVIVWGFNIALAIETSKDIGVPFGTIMISSFMWSVIMVATLLGIIPWLVSVLIWRKKHTAPGAPASRSGNSALPGSI
;
A
#
# COMPACT_ATOMS: atom_id res chain seq x y z
N MET A 1 27.27 58.03 6.69
CA MET A 1 27.25 58.31 8.13
C MET A 1 25.80 58.26 8.58
N ARG A 2 25.47 57.31 9.49
CA ARG A 2 24.14 57.03 10.08
C ARG A 2 23.11 56.42 9.10
N ILE A 3 22.69 55.15 9.05
CA ILE A 3 22.67 53.99 9.99
C ILE A 3 22.51 54.42 11.43
N PHE A 4 21.27 54.66 11.89
CA PHE A 4 20.79 54.27 13.22
C PHE A 4 19.34 54.76 13.44
N ARG A 5 18.53 53.88 14.04
CA ARG A 5 17.23 54.12 14.72
C ARG A 5 15.97 54.12 13.86
N LEU A 6 15.37 52.94 13.70
CA LEU A 6 14.16 52.52 14.42
C LEU A 6 14.02 50.99 14.22
N ASN A 7 14.74 50.16 14.97
CA ASN A 7 14.38 49.64 16.30
C ASN A 7 13.13 48.73 16.26
N GLN A 8 13.37 47.42 16.30
CA GLN A 8 13.13 46.55 17.46
C GLN A 8 11.69 46.06 17.53
N LYS A 9 11.49 44.78 17.17
CA LYS A 9 10.56 43.80 17.78
C LYS A 9 10.16 42.67 16.81
N MET A 10 11.09 42.02 16.10
CA MET A 10 10.82 40.70 15.48
C MET A 10 12.11 39.92 15.19
N THR A 11 13.02 39.82 16.15
CA THR A 11 14.22 38.98 16.00
C THR A 11 14.73 38.47 17.35
N VAL A 12 13.80 37.99 18.18
CA VAL A 12 14.10 37.21 19.38
C VAL A 12 13.11 36.06 19.46
N PHE A 13 13.27 35.09 18.56
CA PHE A 13 12.79 33.71 18.74
C PHE A 13 13.70 32.69 18.03
N PHE A 14 14.92 33.11 17.65
CA PHE A 14 15.97 32.28 17.07
C PHE A 14 17.12 32.13 18.07
N SER A 15 16.80 31.64 19.27
CA SER A 15 17.82 31.29 20.28
C SER A 15 17.20 30.42 21.37
N LEU A 16 16.74 29.22 21.02
CA LEU A 16 16.63 28.13 21.98
C LEU A 16 16.71 26.80 21.21
N GLY A 17 17.79 26.04 21.41
CA GLY A 17 17.80 24.60 21.14
C GLY A 17 18.58 24.11 19.92
N ILE A 18 19.84 24.51 19.74
CA ILE A 18 20.79 23.69 18.96
C ILE A 18 22.12 23.64 19.73
N LEU A 19 22.29 22.59 20.51
CA LEU A 19 23.52 21.81 20.71
C LEU A 19 23.33 20.95 21.95
N LEU A 20 23.00 19.67 21.74
CA LEU A 20 23.67 18.56 22.43
C LEU A 20 23.36 17.29 21.63
N PHE A 21 24.24 17.05 20.67
CA PHE A 21 24.49 15.77 20.04
C PHE A 21 24.97 14.82 21.16
N VAL A 22 24.05 14.13 21.81
CA VAL A 22 24.39 13.00 22.69
C VAL A 22 23.97 11.75 21.95
N ALA A 23 24.96 10.90 21.72
CA ALA A 23 24.82 9.53 21.25
C ALA A 23 23.51 8.92 21.73
N SER A 24 22.63 8.52 20.80
CA SER A 24 21.60 7.55 21.16
C SER A 24 22.33 6.27 21.51
N PRO A 25 22.30 5.82 22.77
CA PRO A 25 22.77 4.50 23.10
C PRO A 25 21.86 3.54 22.35
N CYS A 26 22.48 2.53 21.74
CA CYS A 26 21.84 1.23 21.57
C CYS A 26 21.14 0.90 22.91
N CYS A 27 19.83 1.09 22.98
CA CYS A 27 19.09 0.84 24.20
C CYS A 27 18.76 -0.66 24.20
N PRO A 28 19.19 -1.40 25.24
CA PRO A 28 19.06 -2.84 25.28
C PRO A 28 17.59 -3.22 25.39
N ALA A 29 17.27 -4.38 24.81
CA ALA A 29 16.03 -5.07 25.09
C ALA A 29 15.83 -5.24 26.61
N GLY A 30 14.59 -5.03 27.06
CA GLY A 30 14.06 -5.56 28.32
C GLY A 30 13.96 -4.56 29.48
N ALA A 31 12.74 -4.11 29.78
CA ALA A 31 12.07 -4.24 31.09
C ALA A 31 10.87 -3.29 31.22
N GLY A 32 9.67 -3.84 31.53
CA GLY A 32 8.84 -3.21 32.56
C GLY A 32 7.41 -2.76 32.26
N ALA A 33 6.79 -3.08 31.11
CA ALA A 33 5.34 -2.97 30.98
C ALA A 33 4.80 -4.15 30.16
N THR A 34 4.01 -5.01 30.81
CA THR A 34 3.23 -6.05 30.10
C THR A 34 2.33 -5.35 29.11
N ALA A 35 2.39 -5.75 27.84
CA ALA A 35 1.50 -5.19 26.84
C ALA A 35 0.04 -5.54 27.18
N ASP A 36 -0.90 -4.68 26.78
CA ASP A 36 -2.32 -4.98 26.90
C ASP A 36 -2.73 -5.99 25.82
N VAL A 37 -2.48 -7.27 26.12
CA VAL A 37 -2.78 -8.38 25.21
C VAL A 37 -4.26 -8.40 24.80
N PRO A 38 -5.24 -8.27 25.71
CA PRO A 38 -6.65 -8.17 25.32
C PRO A 38 -6.95 -7.01 24.36
N ALA A 39 -6.38 -5.81 24.57
CA ALA A 39 -6.58 -4.70 23.65
C ALA A 39 -5.98 -4.96 22.27
N ILE A 40 -4.78 -5.56 22.21
CA ILE A 40 -4.13 -5.94 20.95
C ILE A 40 -5.02 -6.95 20.20
N LEU A 41 -5.48 -8.02 20.86
CA LEU A 41 -6.32 -9.03 20.24
C LEU A 41 -7.63 -8.45 19.71
N ASN A 42 -8.31 -7.61 20.50
CA ASN A 42 -9.52 -6.93 20.05
C ASN A 42 -9.26 -5.93 18.91
N GLY A 43 -8.09 -5.30 18.90
CA GLY A 43 -7.69 -4.40 17.84
C GLY A 43 -7.59 -5.08 16.47
N PHE A 44 -7.11 -6.33 16.41
CA PHE A 44 -7.12 -7.15 15.19
C PHE A 44 -8.54 -7.47 14.68
N LEU A 45 -9.54 -7.46 15.56
CA LEU A 45 -10.94 -7.71 15.22
C LEU A 45 -11.71 -6.43 14.86
N SER A 46 -11.09 -5.27 15.09
CA SER A 46 -11.68 -3.99 14.76
C SER A 46 -11.93 -3.86 13.26
N LYS A 47 -13.07 -3.27 12.91
CA LYS A 47 -13.35 -2.85 11.52
C LYS A 47 -12.56 -1.61 11.12
N ASP A 48 -12.05 -0.86 12.10
CA ASP A 48 -11.23 0.32 11.87
C ASP A 48 -9.79 -0.11 11.50
N ILE A 49 -9.38 0.25 10.29
CA ILE A 49 -8.06 -0.08 9.73
C ILE A 49 -6.93 0.52 10.58
N ALA A 50 -7.11 1.72 11.14
CA ALA A 50 -6.09 2.36 11.96
C ALA A 50 -5.88 1.59 13.28
N ILE A 51 -6.97 1.12 13.88
CA ILE A 51 -6.92 0.29 15.10
C ILE A 51 -6.27 -1.06 14.79
N GLY A 52 -6.67 -1.72 13.70
CA GLY A 52 -6.08 -3.00 13.30
C GLY A 52 -4.58 -2.89 12.99
N LYS A 53 -4.16 -1.84 12.30
CA LYS A 53 -2.74 -1.57 12.02
C LYS A 53 -1.95 -1.33 13.30
N LYS A 54 -2.48 -0.51 14.21
CA LYS A 54 -1.85 -0.25 15.50
C LYS A 54 -1.67 -1.55 16.31
N ALA A 55 -2.69 -2.41 16.34
CA ALA A 55 -2.60 -3.71 17.00
C ALA A 55 -1.55 -4.62 16.37
N ALA A 56 -1.42 -4.61 15.04
CA ALA A 56 -0.36 -5.35 14.35
C ALA A 56 1.04 -4.82 14.73
N ASP A 57 1.23 -3.50 14.74
CA ASP A 57 2.51 -2.88 15.12
C ASP A 57 2.87 -3.15 16.60
N GLU A 58 1.88 -3.19 17.48
CA GLU A 58 2.06 -3.52 18.90
C GLU A 58 2.34 -5.01 19.12
N SER A 59 1.74 -5.90 18.31
CA SER A 59 2.00 -7.34 18.39
C SER A 59 3.47 -7.71 18.10
N TRP A 60 4.18 -6.89 17.33
CA TRP A 60 5.62 -7.03 17.09
C TRP A 60 6.51 -6.67 18.27
N LYS A 61 5.97 -5.96 19.25
CA LYS A 61 6.68 -5.60 20.48
C LYS A 61 6.49 -6.65 21.58
N LEU A 62 5.54 -7.58 21.41
CA LEU A 62 5.29 -8.64 22.38
C LEU A 62 6.54 -9.50 22.57
N GLY A 63 6.83 -9.82 23.82
CA GLY A 63 7.99 -10.62 24.21
C GLY A 63 7.59 -11.80 25.09
N GLU A 64 8.60 -12.47 25.63
CA GLU A 64 8.45 -13.63 26.51
C GLU A 64 7.51 -13.34 27.70
N SER A 65 7.58 -12.14 28.27
CA SER A 65 6.72 -11.72 29.40
C SER A 65 5.23 -11.68 29.07
N ASP A 66 4.85 -11.58 27.79
CA ASP A 66 3.46 -11.51 27.35
C ASP A 66 2.89 -12.90 26.95
N VAL A 67 3.76 -13.92 26.85
CA VAL A 67 3.36 -15.28 26.47
C VAL A 67 2.32 -15.87 27.42
N PRO A 68 2.41 -15.75 28.76
CA PRO A 68 1.40 -16.30 29.66
C PRO A 68 0.00 -15.69 29.42
N ALA A 69 -0.07 -14.39 29.10
CA ALA A 69 -1.33 -13.74 28.77
C ALA A 69 -1.88 -14.25 27.44
N LEU A 70 -1.05 -14.41 26.41
CA LEU A 70 -1.46 -15.00 25.13
C LEU A 70 -1.93 -16.45 25.27
N LEU A 71 -1.27 -17.25 26.12
CA LEU A 71 -1.68 -18.62 26.42
C LEU A 71 -3.05 -18.69 27.06
N LYS A 72 -3.36 -17.78 27.99
CA LYS A 72 -4.69 -17.67 28.59
C LYS A 72 -5.77 -17.37 27.55
N GLU A 73 -5.47 -16.52 26.57
CA GLU A 73 -6.41 -16.15 25.51
C GLU A 73 -6.66 -17.29 24.48
N LEU A 74 -5.88 -18.37 24.53
CA LEU A 74 -6.17 -19.58 23.76
C LEU A 74 -7.43 -20.32 24.25
N GLU A 75 -7.88 -20.04 25.47
CA GLU A 75 -9.08 -20.62 26.07
C GLU A 75 -10.28 -19.66 26.03
N ASN A 76 -10.17 -18.52 25.34
CA ASN A 76 -11.22 -17.52 25.27
C ASN A 76 -12.51 -18.06 24.60
N ASP A 77 -13.67 -17.63 25.08
CA ASP A 77 -14.97 -18.01 24.50
C ASP A 77 -15.12 -17.52 23.05
N ASP A 78 -14.59 -16.33 22.73
CA ASP A 78 -14.57 -15.82 21.36
C ASP A 78 -13.52 -16.52 20.51
N ILE A 79 -14.01 -17.27 19.53
CA ILE A 79 -13.20 -17.98 18.54
C ILE A 79 -12.21 -17.07 17.80
N ASN A 80 -12.58 -15.82 17.53
CA ASN A 80 -11.73 -14.88 16.82
C ASN A 80 -10.58 -14.39 17.70
N ILE A 81 -10.81 -14.22 19.00
CA ILE A 81 -9.76 -13.91 19.99
C ILE A 81 -8.80 -15.09 20.08
N ARG A 82 -9.30 -16.31 20.28
CA ARG A 82 -8.45 -17.52 20.28
C ARG A 82 -7.61 -17.63 19.02
N MET A 83 -8.24 -17.47 17.85
CA MET A 83 -7.54 -17.56 16.56
C MET A 83 -6.45 -16.49 16.39
N THR A 84 -6.69 -15.29 16.91
CA THR A 84 -5.71 -14.20 16.86
C THR A 84 -4.55 -14.49 17.80
N ALA A 85 -4.82 -14.98 19.02
CA ALA A 85 -3.79 -15.41 19.96
C ALA A 85 -2.90 -16.52 19.37
N VAL A 86 -3.50 -17.55 18.74
CA VAL A 86 -2.74 -18.59 18.02
C VAL A 86 -1.87 -17.98 16.92
N HIS A 87 -2.41 -17.05 16.14
CA HIS A 87 -1.67 -16.42 15.05
C HIS A 87 -0.47 -15.62 15.54
N ILE A 88 -0.63 -14.86 16.62
CA ILE A 88 0.46 -14.09 17.23
C ILE A 88 1.54 -15.03 17.77
N LEU A 89 1.16 -16.05 18.55
CA LEU A 89 2.12 -17.04 19.09
C LEU A 89 2.89 -17.77 17.98
N ALA A 90 2.20 -18.16 16.91
CA ALA A 90 2.80 -18.79 15.75
C ALA A 90 3.85 -17.90 15.07
N ASN A 91 3.55 -16.62 14.85
CA ASN A 91 4.49 -15.69 14.21
C ASN A 91 5.64 -15.31 15.15
N MET A 92 5.39 -15.20 16.46
CA MET A 92 6.43 -14.93 17.45
C MET A 92 7.54 -15.98 17.41
N GLY A 93 7.19 -17.26 17.33
CA GLY A 93 8.18 -18.33 17.28
C GLY A 93 8.80 -18.56 15.90
N ALA A 94 8.09 -18.21 14.82
CA ALA A 94 8.60 -18.31 13.44
C ALA A 94 9.73 -17.30 13.15
N ASP A 95 9.52 -16.03 13.52
CA ASP A 95 10.45 -14.96 13.17
C ASP A 95 11.61 -14.85 14.16
N THR A 96 11.38 -15.21 15.42
CA THR A 96 12.39 -15.10 16.47
C THR A 96 12.05 -16.06 17.60
N ARG A 97 12.45 -17.33 17.50
CA ARG A 97 12.38 -18.32 18.60
C ARG A 97 12.83 -17.72 19.96
N LYS A 98 13.80 -16.79 19.93
CA LYS A 98 14.26 -16.02 21.10
C LYS A 98 13.18 -15.16 21.79
N ARG A 99 12.11 -14.75 21.09
CA ARG A 99 10.98 -13.99 21.65
C ARG A 99 10.07 -14.86 22.52
N LEU A 100 10.03 -16.17 22.27
CA LEU A 100 9.34 -17.11 23.16
C LEU A 100 10.17 -17.41 24.40
N GLY A 101 11.50 -17.28 24.32
CA GLY A 101 12.41 -17.50 25.44
C GLY A 101 12.21 -18.86 26.10
N GLY A 102 12.10 -18.88 27.43
CA GLY A 102 11.85 -20.09 28.21
C GLY A 102 10.45 -20.69 28.00
N ALA A 103 9.50 -19.92 27.47
CA ALA A 103 8.11 -20.35 27.30
C ALA A 103 7.85 -21.18 26.02
N GLU A 104 8.87 -21.46 25.20
CA GLU A 104 8.72 -22.21 23.95
C GLU A 104 8.01 -23.56 24.16
N LYS A 105 8.41 -24.32 25.19
CA LYS A 105 7.83 -25.63 25.48
C LYS A 105 6.34 -25.55 25.83
N GLU A 106 5.95 -24.50 26.54
CA GLU A 106 4.55 -24.26 26.92
C GLU A 106 3.72 -23.91 25.69
N VAL A 107 4.24 -23.05 24.81
CA VAL A 107 3.59 -22.68 23.55
C VAL A 107 3.43 -23.89 22.64
N VAL A 108 4.47 -24.71 22.46
CA VAL A 108 4.39 -25.94 21.66
C VAL A 108 3.34 -26.89 22.23
N SER A 109 3.30 -27.07 23.55
CA SER A 109 2.31 -27.94 24.20
C SER A 109 0.88 -27.42 24.02
N ALA A 110 0.67 -26.11 24.18
CA ALA A 110 -0.63 -25.47 23.99
C ALA A 110 -1.11 -25.60 22.54
N LEU A 111 -0.25 -25.32 21.56
CA LEU A 111 -0.60 -25.46 20.15
C LEU A 111 -0.87 -26.93 19.75
N LYS A 112 -0.14 -27.91 20.33
CA LYS A 112 -0.42 -29.34 20.13
C LYS A 112 -1.82 -29.72 20.62
N ASN A 113 -2.27 -29.16 21.73
CA ASN A 113 -3.64 -29.37 22.20
C ASN A 113 -4.68 -28.80 21.23
N LEU A 114 -4.41 -27.65 20.61
CA LEU A 114 -5.31 -27.02 19.65
C LEU A 114 -5.45 -27.77 18.32
N LEU A 115 -4.56 -28.71 18.01
CA LEU A 115 -4.74 -29.65 16.89
C LEU A 115 -5.99 -30.53 17.08
N LYS A 116 -6.48 -30.70 18.31
CA LYS A 116 -7.69 -31.46 18.64
C LYS A 116 -8.96 -30.60 18.64
N SER A 117 -8.86 -29.31 18.33
CA SER A 117 -10.01 -28.41 18.33
C SER A 117 -11.07 -28.85 17.32
N GLU A 118 -12.35 -28.74 17.68
CA GLU A 118 -13.47 -28.98 16.75
C GLU A 118 -13.47 -27.96 15.60
N HIS A 119 -12.94 -26.76 15.83
CA HIS A 119 -12.88 -25.71 14.83
C HIS A 119 -11.68 -25.88 13.90
N LYS A 120 -11.98 -26.22 12.63
CA LYS A 120 -10.96 -26.42 11.59
C LYS A 120 -9.96 -25.26 11.46
N ARG A 121 -10.42 -24.00 11.53
CA ARG A 121 -9.53 -22.83 11.42
C ARG A 121 -8.51 -22.74 12.56
N ILE A 122 -8.85 -23.21 13.76
CA ILE A 122 -7.94 -23.27 14.90
C ILE A 122 -6.91 -24.38 14.68
N ARG A 123 -7.35 -25.57 14.24
CA ARG A 123 -6.42 -26.67 13.90
C ARG A 123 -5.39 -26.25 12.86
N HIS A 124 -5.83 -25.57 11.80
CA HIS A 124 -4.95 -25.07 10.74
C HIS A 124 -3.94 -24.05 11.26
N ALA A 125 -4.40 -23.11 12.08
CA ALA A 125 -3.55 -22.10 12.70
C ALA A 125 -2.48 -22.75 13.57
N ALA A 126 -2.87 -23.73 14.39
CA ALA A 126 -2.00 -24.46 15.29
C ALA A 126 -0.96 -25.29 14.52
N ALA A 127 -1.37 -26.03 13.47
CA ALA A 127 -0.46 -26.83 12.66
C ALA A 127 0.60 -25.97 11.95
N VAL A 128 0.18 -24.88 11.30
CA VAL A 128 1.12 -23.95 10.65
C VAL A 128 2.03 -23.28 11.68
N GLY A 129 1.51 -22.92 12.86
CA GLY A 129 2.31 -22.35 13.94
C GLY A 129 3.35 -23.32 14.49
N LEU A 130 2.96 -24.56 14.77
CA LEU A 130 3.85 -25.60 15.28
C LEU A 130 4.98 -25.89 14.31
N ALA A 131 4.68 -26.09 13.02
CA ALA A 131 5.70 -26.38 12.02
C ALA A 131 6.67 -25.19 11.79
N ARG A 132 6.24 -23.95 12.07
CA ARG A 132 7.13 -22.78 12.02
C ARG A 132 8.02 -22.66 13.26
N ILE A 133 7.48 -22.97 14.45
CA ILE A 133 8.23 -22.95 15.71
C ILE A 133 9.26 -24.08 15.73
N ASP A 134 8.82 -25.28 15.34
CA ASP A 134 9.62 -26.49 15.30
C ASP A 134 9.44 -27.21 13.96
N PRO A 135 10.32 -26.91 12.98
CA PRO A 135 10.30 -27.55 11.66
C PRO A 135 10.41 -29.07 11.71
N SER A 136 10.95 -29.66 12.79
CA SER A 136 11.04 -31.12 12.94
C SER A 136 9.67 -31.81 13.04
N LEU A 137 8.62 -31.06 13.42
CA LEU A 137 7.24 -31.54 13.46
C LEU A 137 6.57 -31.59 12.09
N GLY A 138 7.21 -31.09 11.01
CA GLY A 138 6.62 -31.00 9.68
C GLY A 138 6.05 -32.33 9.18
N LYS A 139 6.77 -33.44 9.40
CA LYS A 139 6.32 -34.79 9.01
C LYS A 139 5.09 -35.27 9.79
N GLU A 140 5.03 -35.01 11.09
CA GLU A 140 3.87 -35.35 11.93
C GLU A 140 2.64 -34.54 11.50
N LEU A 141 2.86 -33.28 11.10
CA LEU A 141 1.81 -32.34 10.73
C LEU A 141 1.41 -32.42 9.26
N LEU A 142 2.10 -33.22 8.44
CA LEU A 142 1.91 -33.32 7.00
C LEU A 142 0.43 -33.52 6.58
N PRO A 143 -0.36 -34.42 7.20
CA PRO A 143 -1.77 -34.60 6.84
C PRO A 143 -2.60 -33.32 7.06
N VAL A 144 -2.34 -32.61 8.16
CA VAL A 144 -3.05 -31.36 8.49
C VAL A 144 -2.60 -30.22 7.58
N LEU A 145 -1.31 -30.15 7.23
CA LEU A 145 -0.79 -29.16 6.29
C LEU A 145 -1.39 -29.36 4.89
N ILE A 146 -1.58 -30.60 4.44
CA ILE A 146 -2.29 -30.92 3.19
C ILE A 146 -3.74 -30.43 3.25
N GLU A 147 -4.47 -30.70 4.35
CA GLU A 147 -5.83 -30.17 4.57
C GLU A 147 -5.85 -28.63 4.49
N VAL A 148 -4.88 -27.96 5.12
CA VAL A 148 -4.74 -26.48 5.09
C VAL A 148 -4.58 -25.97 3.66
N VAL A 149 -3.77 -26.64 2.83
CA VAL A 149 -3.60 -26.27 1.41
C VAL A 149 -4.90 -26.46 0.62
N GLN A 150 -5.56 -27.60 0.82
CA GLN A 150 -6.79 -27.98 0.13
C GLN A 150 -7.91 -26.97 0.39
N ASP A 151 -8.21 -26.70 1.66
CA ASP A 151 -9.26 -25.77 2.06
C ASP A 151 -8.93 -24.33 1.70
N GLY A 152 -7.68 -23.96 1.89
CA GLY A 152 -7.16 -22.65 1.63
C GLY A 152 -7.42 -21.62 2.74
N GLY A 153 -7.80 -20.41 2.34
CA GLY A 153 -7.90 -19.26 3.26
C GLY A 153 -6.53 -18.74 3.71
N LYS A 154 -6.50 -18.10 4.89
CA LYS A 154 -5.37 -17.28 5.35
C LYS A 154 -4.08 -18.03 5.67
N TYR A 155 -4.17 -19.33 5.99
CA TYR A 155 -3.01 -20.15 6.38
C TYR A 155 -2.41 -20.96 5.23
N ARG A 156 -3.05 -20.91 4.05
CA ARG A 156 -2.70 -21.71 2.87
C ARG A 156 -1.26 -21.51 2.41
N LEU A 157 -0.85 -20.26 2.19
CA LEU A 157 0.52 -19.94 1.74
C LEU A 157 1.56 -20.35 2.78
N GLY A 158 1.24 -20.20 4.07
CA GLY A 158 2.10 -20.66 5.16
C GLY A 158 2.31 -22.18 5.12
N ALA A 159 1.24 -22.95 4.87
CA ALA A 159 1.35 -24.39 4.70
C ALA A 159 2.20 -24.77 3.47
N VAL A 160 2.01 -24.09 2.33
CA VAL A 160 2.83 -24.32 1.12
C VAL A 160 4.30 -24.05 1.38
N GLN A 161 4.65 -22.97 2.07
CA GLN A 161 6.03 -22.66 2.45
C GLN A 161 6.66 -23.72 3.36
N ILE A 162 5.87 -24.29 4.28
CA ILE A 162 6.35 -25.39 5.13
C ILE A 162 6.61 -26.63 4.27
N LEU A 163 5.67 -27.00 3.38
CA LEU A 163 5.83 -28.15 2.49
C LEU A 163 7.01 -27.99 1.53
N ASP A 164 7.24 -26.78 1.03
CA ASP A 164 8.43 -26.39 0.26
C ASP A 164 9.72 -26.65 1.07
N SER A 165 9.78 -26.16 2.31
CA SER A 165 10.94 -26.36 3.19
C SER A 165 11.21 -27.82 3.54
N MET A 166 10.19 -28.68 3.52
CA MET A 166 10.32 -30.13 3.72
C MET A 166 10.89 -30.85 2.49
N GLY A 167 10.78 -30.25 1.30
CA GLY A 167 11.23 -30.83 0.04
C GLY A 167 10.62 -32.20 -0.21
N SER A 168 11.45 -33.19 -0.55
CA SER A 168 10.99 -34.54 -0.94
C SER A 168 10.13 -35.27 0.11
N GLU A 169 10.20 -34.88 1.39
CA GLU A 169 9.35 -35.44 2.44
C GLU A 169 7.88 -35.06 2.26
N ALA A 170 7.58 -33.94 1.58
CA ALA A 170 6.23 -33.47 1.31
C ALA A 170 5.63 -34.03 0.00
N LYS A 171 6.17 -35.12 -0.55
CA LYS A 171 5.69 -35.76 -1.79
C LYS A 171 4.19 -36.05 -1.81
N ASP A 172 3.60 -36.38 -0.66
CA ASP A 172 2.18 -36.71 -0.56
C ASP A 172 1.27 -35.48 -0.76
N ALA A 173 1.83 -34.27 -0.68
CA ALA A 173 1.11 -33.01 -0.92
C ALA A 173 1.02 -32.63 -2.41
N VAL A 174 1.76 -33.30 -3.30
CA VAL A 174 1.84 -32.94 -4.73
C VAL A 174 0.47 -32.90 -5.41
N PRO A 175 -0.41 -33.92 -5.27
CA PRO A 175 -1.72 -33.89 -5.93
C PRO A 175 -2.58 -32.72 -5.43
N THR A 176 -2.55 -32.45 -4.13
CA THR A 176 -3.31 -31.35 -3.52
C THR A 176 -2.81 -29.98 -3.95
N ILE A 177 -1.49 -29.81 -4.08
CA ILE A 177 -0.89 -28.57 -4.59
C ILE A 177 -1.32 -28.34 -6.05
N ILE A 178 -1.24 -29.37 -6.91
CA ILE A 178 -1.67 -29.29 -8.31
C ILE A 178 -3.15 -28.94 -8.42
N GLU A 179 -4.00 -29.64 -7.67
CA GLU A 179 -5.44 -29.36 -7.61
C GLU A 179 -5.70 -27.91 -7.19
N ARG A 180 -4.92 -27.40 -6.21
CA ARG A 180 -5.08 -26.05 -5.70
C ARG A 180 -4.69 -25.01 -6.75
N ILE A 181 -3.58 -25.18 -7.45
CA ILE A 181 -3.15 -24.30 -8.56
C ILE A 181 -4.27 -24.15 -9.59
N ASN A 182 -4.94 -25.26 -9.93
CA ASN A 182 -6.03 -25.26 -10.91
C ASN A 182 -7.29 -24.51 -10.43
N LYS A 183 -7.45 -24.36 -9.11
CA LYS A 183 -8.60 -23.67 -8.49
C LYS A 183 -8.30 -22.22 -8.07
N THR A 184 -7.03 -21.79 -8.07
CA THR A 184 -6.62 -20.47 -7.56
C THR A 184 -6.22 -19.50 -8.68
N PRO A 185 -6.38 -18.18 -8.44
CA PRO A 185 -5.89 -17.16 -9.37
C PRO A 185 -4.37 -17.23 -9.55
N LYS A 186 -3.90 -16.91 -10.76
CA LYS A 186 -2.50 -17.02 -11.19
C LYS A 186 -1.48 -16.30 -10.29
N LEU A 187 -1.90 -15.25 -9.57
CA LEU A 187 -1.02 -14.44 -8.72
C LEU A 187 -0.31 -15.23 -7.62
N GLU A 188 -0.88 -16.34 -7.17
CA GLU A 188 -0.31 -17.15 -6.09
C GLU A 188 0.54 -18.31 -6.60
N HIS A 189 0.55 -18.53 -7.92
CA HIS A 189 1.11 -19.71 -8.55
C HIS A 189 2.61 -19.85 -8.29
N SER A 190 3.36 -18.75 -8.17
CA SER A 190 4.80 -18.77 -7.91
C SER A 190 5.18 -19.62 -6.71
N PHE A 191 4.53 -19.42 -5.55
CA PHE A 191 4.81 -20.20 -4.34
C PHE A 191 4.54 -21.69 -4.51
N TYR A 192 3.48 -22.04 -5.23
CA TYR A 192 3.12 -23.43 -5.47
C TYR A 192 4.09 -24.12 -6.44
N TYR A 193 4.49 -23.44 -7.50
CA TYR A 193 5.43 -24.00 -8.48
C TYR A 193 6.82 -24.17 -7.89
N GLU A 194 7.29 -23.24 -7.06
CA GLU A 194 8.56 -23.42 -6.32
C GLU A 194 8.46 -24.60 -5.35
N ALA A 195 7.36 -24.72 -4.59
CA ALA A 195 7.14 -25.89 -3.74
C ALA A 195 7.17 -27.21 -4.52
N LEU A 196 6.53 -27.28 -5.69
CA LEU A 196 6.56 -28.47 -6.54
C LEU A 196 7.97 -28.81 -7.04
N LYS A 197 8.76 -27.80 -7.45
CA LYS A 197 10.16 -28.01 -7.86
C LYS A 197 11.00 -28.56 -6.70
N GLN A 198 10.83 -28.00 -5.50
CA GLN A 198 11.59 -28.38 -4.32
C GLN A 198 11.21 -29.77 -3.80
N ILE A 199 9.93 -30.16 -3.91
CA ILE A 199 9.47 -31.51 -3.60
C ILE A 199 10.08 -32.54 -4.56
N GLY A 200 10.23 -32.19 -5.84
CA GLY A 200 11.08 -32.92 -6.78
C GLY A 200 10.59 -34.29 -7.23
N THR A 201 9.30 -34.64 -7.02
CA THR A 201 8.74 -35.86 -7.62
C THR A 201 8.66 -35.73 -9.15
N PRO A 202 8.69 -36.84 -9.92
CA PRO A 202 8.57 -36.77 -11.38
C PRO A 202 7.32 -36.02 -11.84
N GLU A 203 6.19 -36.24 -11.16
CA GLU A 203 4.93 -35.54 -11.40
C GLU A 203 5.04 -34.04 -11.11
N ALA A 204 5.61 -33.66 -9.95
CA ALA A 204 5.77 -32.26 -9.57
C ALA A 204 6.71 -31.50 -10.51
N LEU A 205 7.83 -32.13 -10.89
CA LEU A 205 8.78 -31.57 -11.83
C LEU A 205 8.14 -31.40 -13.22
N GLU A 206 7.43 -32.39 -13.71
CA GLU A 206 6.75 -32.32 -15.02
C GLU A 206 5.69 -31.22 -15.05
N PHE A 207 4.89 -31.11 -13.99
CA PHE A 207 3.91 -30.04 -13.85
C PHE A 207 4.58 -28.66 -13.80
N SER A 208 5.69 -28.53 -13.06
CA SER A 208 6.41 -27.27 -12.90
C SER A 208 7.11 -26.76 -14.16
N LYS A 209 7.49 -27.63 -15.11
CA LYS A 209 8.10 -27.24 -16.39
C LYS A 209 7.19 -26.36 -17.25
N HIS A 210 5.88 -26.57 -17.13
CA HIS A 210 4.89 -25.84 -17.90
C HIS A 210 4.61 -24.44 -17.32
N TYR A 211 5.17 -24.13 -16.15
CA TYR A 211 5.10 -22.81 -15.56
C TYR A 211 6.23 -21.91 -16.07
N VAL A 212 5.84 -20.95 -16.90
CA VAL A 212 6.66 -19.78 -17.19
C VAL A 212 6.27 -18.72 -16.15
N PRO A 213 7.13 -18.38 -15.17
CA PRO A 213 6.86 -17.24 -14.31
C PRO A 213 6.72 -16.01 -15.22
N GLU A 214 5.51 -15.41 -15.27
CA GLU A 214 5.34 -14.09 -15.86
C GLU A 214 6.24 -13.15 -15.05
N ASN A 215 7.34 -12.71 -15.67
CA ASN A 215 8.35 -11.86 -15.05
C ASN A 215 7.70 -10.76 -14.21
N ASN A 216 7.94 -10.82 -12.90
CA ASN A 216 7.90 -9.70 -11.97
C ASN A 216 6.69 -8.75 -12.10
N ILE A 217 5.47 -9.28 -12.06
CA ILE A 217 4.28 -8.45 -11.80
C ILE A 217 4.37 -8.07 -10.31
N PRO A 218 4.67 -6.81 -9.93
CA PRO A 218 4.42 -6.38 -8.57
C PRO A 218 2.91 -6.54 -8.38
N TYR A 219 2.50 -7.21 -7.31
CA TYR A 219 1.11 -7.37 -6.82
C TYR A 219 0.17 -6.26 -7.28
N PRO A 220 -1.14 -6.53 -7.50
CA PRO A 220 -2.09 -5.46 -7.80
C PRO A 220 -1.95 -4.37 -6.74
N VAL A 221 -1.31 -3.30 -7.19
CA VAL A 221 -0.97 -2.10 -6.48
C VAL A 221 -2.29 -1.63 -5.89
N SER A 222 -2.47 -1.79 -4.58
CA SER A 222 -3.57 -1.15 -3.87
C SER A 222 -3.61 0.32 -4.33
N SER A 223 -4.80 0.90 -4.48
CA SER A 223 -4.94 2.29 -4.95
C SER A 223 -4.06 3.31 -4.19
N GLU A 224 -3.56 2.94 -3.00
CA GLU A 224 -2.57 3.69 -2.21
C GLU A 224 -1.16 3.77 -2.83
N GLN A 225 -0.72 2.80 -3.64
CA GLN A 225 0.60 2.86 -4.29
C GLN A 225 0.57 3.57 -5.67
N TYR A 226 -0.61 3.77 -6.28
CA TYR A 226 -0.75 4.69 -7.42
C TYR A 226 -0.39 6.13 -7.04
N LEU A 227 -0.63 6.50 -5.78
CA LEU A 227 -0.18 7.77 -5.21
C LEU A 227 1.34 7.87 -5.13
N TYR A 228 2.09 6.77 -4.96
CA TYR A 228 3.55 6.81 -4.84
C TYR A 228 4.27 7.19 -6.14
N ILE A 229 3.69 6.89 -7.30
CA ILE A 229 4.23 7.31 -8.61
C ILE A 229 3.76 8.75 -8.95
N SER A 230 2.57 9.13 -8.49
CA SER A 230 2.01 10.48 -8.57
C SER A 230 2.73 11.50 -7.65
N ASP A 231 3.27 11.04 -6.52
CA ASP A 231 3.84 11.86 -5.45
C ASP A 231 5.32 12.20 -5.63
N LYS A 232 5.92 12.03 -6.82
CA LYS A 232 7.26 12.59 -7.08
C LYS A 232 7.14 14.10 -7.26
N PRO A 233 7.32 14.93 -6.21
CA PRO A 233 6.99 16.34 -6.26
C PRO A 233 7.92 17.05 -7.23
N LEU A 234 9.15 16.56 -7.34
CA LEU A 234 10.19 17.07 -8.24
C LEU A 234 9.84 16.88 -9.71
N LEU A 235 9.26 15.74 -10.10
CA LEU A 235 8.92 15.49 -11.51
C LEU A 235 7.73 16.35 -11.95
N ASN A 236 6.69 16.44 -11.12
CA ASN A 236 5.54 17.30 -11.39
C ASN A 236 5.90 18.79 -11.36
N THR A 237 6.77 19.20 -10.44
CA THR A 237 7.29 20.58 -10.38
C THR A 237 8.12 20.90 -11.62
N PHE A 238 8.98 19.98 -12.06
CA PHE A 238 9.80 20.16 -13.26
C PHE A 238 8.93 20.30 -14.52
N ILE A 239 7.97 19.40 -14.71
CA ILE A 239 7.02 19.45 -15.83
C ILE A 239 6.24 20.77 -15.82
N THR A 240 5.77 21.20 -14.65
CA THR A 240 5.04 22.47 -14.49
C THR A 240 5.91 23.68 -14.83
N LEU A 241 7.17 23.71 -14.39
CA LEU A 241 8.11 24.80 -14.70
C LEU A 241 8.43 24.87 -16.20
N VAL A 242 8.59 23.73 -16.87
CA VAL A 242 8.77 23.67 -18.33
C VAL A 242 7.55 24.24 -19.05
N PHE A 243 6.34 23.91 -18.61
CA PHE A 243 5.11 24.47 -19.19
C PHE A 243 4.96 25.98 -18.96
N VAL A 244 5.26 26.46 -17.75
CA VAL A 244 5.25 27.91 -17.43
C VAL A 244 6.27 28.65 -18.30
N PHE A 245 7.47 28.09 -18.47
CA PHE A 245 8.50 28.66 -19.34
C PHE A 245 8.05 28.73 -20.80
N LEU A 246 7.52 27.63 -21.35
CA LEU A 246 7.03 27.58 -22.74
C LEU A 246 5.87 28.55 -22.98
N PHE A 247 4.94 28.67 -22.00
CA PHE A 247 3.84 29.63 -22.05
C PHE A 247 4.34 31.08 -22.03
N TRP A 248 5.26 31.41 -21.11
CA TRP A 248 5.87 32.73 -21.01
C TRP A 248 6.68 33.09 -22.26
N TRP A 249 7.47 32.15 -22.78
CA TRP A 249 8.27 32.29 -24.00
C TRP A 249 7.38 32.55 -25.23
N SER A 250 6.30 31.78 -25.38
CA SER A 250 5.28 31.98 -26.43
C SER A 250 4.66 33.39 -26.36
N ARG A 251 4.36 33.88 -25.15
CA ARG A 251 3.77 35.21 -24.95
C ARG A 251 4.77 36.36 -25.18
N ARG A 252 6.04 36.17 -24.84
CA ARG A 252 7.12 37.15 -25.07
C ARG A 252 7.39 37.33 -26.56
N ARG A 253 7.40 36.26 -27.35
CA ARG A 253 7.62 36.34 -28.80
C ARG A 253 6.42 36.86 -29.60
N ARG A 254 5.19 36.60 -29.15
CA ARG A 254 4.00 37.26 -29.73
C ARG A 254 4.08 38.78 -29.61
N ARG A 255 4.63 39.30 -28.50
CA ARG A 255 4.91 40.74 -28.34
C ARG A 255 6.06 41.25 -29.24
N ALA A 256 6.94 40.37 -29.71
CA ALA A 256 8.04 40.70 -30.62
C ALA A 256 7.64 40.62 -32.12
N GLY A 257 6.36 40.47 -32.45
CA GLY A 257 5.87 40.50 -33.84
C GLY A 257 6.20 39.28 -34.70
N ILE A 258 6.81 38.24 -34.13
CA ILE A 258 7.19 37.02 -34.86
C ILE A 258 5.92 36.18 -35.07
N LYS A 259 5.39 36.16 -36.30
CA LYS A 259 4.24 35.33 -36.69
C LYS A 259 4.68 33.86 -36.77
N LEU A 260 4.28 33.08 -35.76
CA LEU A 260 4.49 31.63 -35.75
C LEU A 260 3.37 30.97 -36.56
N ILE A 261 3.64 30.68 -37.83
CA ILE A 261 2.77 29.85 -38.67
C ILE A 261 2.84 28.41 -38.09
N TYR A 262 1.77 27.99 -37.41
CA TYR A 262 1.42 26.59 -37.04
C TYR A 262 2.33 25.75 -36.11
N TRP A 263 2.96 26.32 -35.08
CA TRP A 263 3.70 25.52 -34.08
C TRP A 263 3.09 25.29 -32.67
N PRO A 264 2.03 25.98 -32.18
CA PRO A 264 1.51 25.73 -30.84
C PRO A 264 0.78 24.38 -30.69
N LEU A 265 0.38 23.74 -31.79
CA LEU A 265 -0.19 22.39 -31.81
C LEU A 265 0.86 21.30 -32.00
N LEU A 266 2.04 21.64 -32.54
CA LEU A 266 3.11 20.70 -32.81
C LEU A 266 3.78 20.21 -31.52
N ILE A 267 3.93 21.11 -30.54
CA ILE A 267 4.48 20.78 -29.21
C ILE A 267 3.60 19.75 -28.49
N PRO A 268 2.27 19.93 -28.36
CA PRO A 268 1.35 18.90 -27.87
C PRO A 268 1.48 17.55 -28.58
N VAL A 269 1.58 17.56 -29.91
CA VAL A 269 1.68 16.33 -30.71
C VAL A 269 3.01 15.61 -30.47
N ILE A 270 4.13 16.34 -30.36
CA ILE A 270 5.44 15.77 -30.04
C ILE A 270 5.44 15.22 -28.61
N VAL A 271 4.90 15.96 -27.65
CA VAL A 271 4.79 15.51 -26.25
C VAL A 271 3.88 14.28 -26.16
N TRP A 272 2.80 14.23 -26.94
CA TRP A 272 1.92 13.07 -27.02
C TRP A 272 2.61 11.86 -27.65
N GLY A 273 3.36 12.05 -28.74
CA GLY A 273 4.17 11.00 -29.36
C GLY A 273 5.26 10.47 -28.43
N PHE A 274 5.93 11.35 -27.68
CA PHE A 274 6.92 10.97 -26.68
C PHE A 274 6.28 10.22 -25.50
N ASN A 275 5.12 10.66 -25.01
CA ASN A 275 4.37 9.95 -23.97
C ASN A 275 3.87 8.59 -24.44
N ILE A 276 3.47 8.43 -25.70
CA ILE A 276 3.11 7.13 -26.28
C ILE A 276 4.34 6.23 -26.36
N ALA A 277 5.48 6.73 -26.85
CA ALA A 277 6.71 5.96 -26.91
C ALA A 277 7.17 5.51 -25.51
N LEU A 278 7.16 6.43 -24.54
CA LEU A 278 7.45 6.14 -23.14
C LEU A 278 6.43 5.15 -22.57
N ALA A 279 5.14 5.29 -22.89
CA ALA A 279 4.10 4.36 -22.45
C ALA A 279 4.25 2.97 -23.06
N ILE A 280 4.71 2.85 -24.32
CA ILE A 280 5.01 1.56 -24.96
C ILE A 280 6.20 0.90 -24.26
N GLU A 281 7.29 1.64 -24.05
CA GLU A 281 8.50 1.13 -23.39
C GLU A 281 8.21 0.76 -21.92
N THR A 282 7.52 1.65 -21.18
CA THR A 282 7.07 1.42 -19.81
C THR A 282 6.05 0.27 -19.72
N SER A 283 5.17 0.10 -20.72
CA SER A 283 4.23 -1.04 -20.75
C SER A 283 4.95 -2.38 -20.95
N LYS A 284 6.06 -2.38 -21.71
CA LYS A 284 6.92 -3.56 -21.88
C LYS A 284 7.71 -3.87 -20.61
N ASP A 285 8.17 -2.84 -19.91
CA ASP A 285 9.01 -2.99 -18.72
C ASP A 285 8.22 -3.28 -17.43
N ILE A 286 6.99 -2.77 -17.30
CA ILE A 286 6.20 -2.81 -16.05
C ILE A 286 4.95 -3.72 -16.18
N GLY A 287 4.65 -4.26 -17.37
CA GLY A 287 3.56 -5.23 -17.57
C GLY A 287 2.14 -4.66 -17.39
N VAL A 288 1.99 -3.34 -17.29
CA VAL A 288 0.69 -2.66 -17.22
C VAL A 288 0.08 -2.65 -18.63
N PRO A 289 -1.21 -3.01 -18.82
CA PRO A 289 -1.85 -2.96 -20.12
C PRO A 289 -1.70 -1.55 -20.73
N PHE A 290 -1.22 -1.49 -21.98
CA PHE A 290 -1.01 -0.22 -22.68
C PHE A 290 -2.24 0.70 -22.62
N GLY A 291 -3.45 0.12 -22.69
CA GLY A 291 -4.72 0.85 -22.57
C GLY A 291 -4.88 1.62 -21.26
N THR A 292 -4.44 1.07 -20.13
CA THR A 292 -4.55 1.75 -18.82
C THR A 292 -3.60 2.95 -18.69
N ILE A 293 -2.39 2.87 -19.26
CA ILE A 293 -1.45 4.00 -19.31
C ILE A 293 -2.01 5.07 -20.24
N MET A 294 -2.58 4.67 -21.38
CA MET A 294 -3.13 5.58 -22.37
C MET A 294 -4.34 6.39 -21.87
N ILE A 295 -5.20 5.82 -21.01
CA ILE A 295 -6.35 6.55 -20.45
C ILE A 295 -5.89 7.74 -19.60
N SER A 296 -4.88 7.56 -18.75
CA SER A 296 -4.37 8.65 -17.92
C SER A 296 -3.66 9.72 -18.76
N SER A 297 -2.84 9.31 -19.73
CA SER A 297 -2.17 10.24 -20.66
C SER A 297 -3.17 10.99 -21.55
N PHE A 298 -4.26 10.35 -21.97
CA PHE A 298 -5.32 10.98 -22.75
C PHE A 298 -6.07 12.04 -21.93
N MET A 299 -6.43 11.75 -20.68
CA MET A 299 -7.08 12.72 -19.79
C MET A 299 -6.23 13.98 -19.57
N TRP A 300 -4.92 13.82 -19.32
CA TRP A 300 -3.99 14.96 -19.20
C TRP A 300 -3.85 15.75 -20.50
N SER A 301 -3.87 15.08 -21.66
CA SER A 301 -3.81 15.74 -22.97
C SER A 301 -5.07 16.56 -23.27
N VAL A 302 -6.25 16.05 -22.91
CA VAL A 302 -7.52 16.77 -23.05
C VAL A 302 -7.53 18.02 -22.15
N ILE A 303 -7.08 17.91 -20.90
CA ILE A 303 -6.96 19.04 -19.97
C ILE A 303 -5.98 20.09 -20.53
N MET A 304 -4.85 19.66 -21.08
CA MET A 304 -3.85 20.56 -21.65
C MET A 304 -4.40 21.32 -22.87
N VAL A 305 -5.07 20.62 -23.80
CA VAL A 305 -5.68 21.23 -24.99
C VAL A 305 -6.78 22.22 -24.58
N ALA A 306 -7.64 21.85 -23.63
CA ALA A 306 -8.68 22.74 -23.11
C ALA A 306 -8.10 23.99 -22.42
N THR A 307 -6.94 23.88 -21.78
CA THR A 307 -6.21 25.01 -21.19
C THR A 307 -5.61 25.92 -22.27
N LEU A 308 -4.98 25.33 -23.30
CA LEU A 308 -4.37 26.08 -24.41
C LEU A 308 -5.40 26.82 -25.27
N LEU A 309 -6.58 26.24 -25.45
CA LEU A 309 -7.72 26.85 -26.14
C LEU A 309 -8.48 27.87 -25.27
N GLY A 310 -8.09 28.05 -24.00
CA GLY A 310 -8.73 29.01 -23.09
C GLY A 310 -10.09 28.57 -22.57
N ILE A 311 -10.51 27.32 -22.81
CA ILE A 311 -11.80 26.77 -22.41
C ILE A 311 -11.90 26.69 -20.88
N ILE A 312 -10.83 26.25 -20.21
CA ILE A 312 -10.81 26.14 -18.74
C ILE A 312 -10.88 27.52 -18.06
N PRO A 313 -10.04 28.53 -18.43
CA PRO A 313 -10.20 29.89 -17.94
C PRO A 313 -11.58 30.50 -18.20
N TRP A 314 -12.19 30.20 -19.36
CA TRP A 314 -13.54 30.65 -19.69
C TRP A 314 -14.61 30.00 -18.80
N LEU A 315 -14.56 28.67 -18.61
CA LEU A 315 -15.46 27.95 -17.69
C LEU A 315 -15.34 28.45 -16.25
N VAL A 316 -14.12 28.66 -15.76
CA VAL A 316 -13.88 29.23 -14.42
C VAL A 316 -14.48 30.64 -14.32
N SER A 317 -14.33 31.47 -15.35
CA SER A 317 -14.93 32.82 -15.38
C SER A 317 -16.46 32.78 -15.38
N VAL A 318 -17.06 31.84 -16.12
CA VAL A 318 -18.52 31.61 -16.13
C VAL A 318 -19.03 31.14 -14.77
N LEU A 319 -18.30 30.23 -14.10
CA LEU A 319 -18.65 29.75 -12.76
C LEU A 319 -18.55 30.85 -11.70
N ILE A 320 -17.51 31.68 -11.76
CA ILE A 320 -17.34 32.85 -10.88
C ILE A 320 -18.46 33.88 -11.12
N TRP A 321 -18.77 34.16 -12.39
CA TRP A 321 -19.87 35.06 -12.76
C TRP A 321 -21.21 34.56 -12.23
N ARG A 322 -21.52 33.26 -12.42
CA ARG A 322 -22.75 32.65 -11.94
C ARG A 322 -22.86 32.74 -10.42
N LYS A 323 -21.79 32.42 -9.68
CA LYS A 323 -21.75 32.52 -8.21
C LYS A 323 -21.99 33.96 -7.72
N LYS A 324 -21.53 34.96 -8.47
CA LYS A 324 -21.70 36.39 -8.14
C LYS A 324 -23.11 36.91 -8.46
N HIS A 325 -23.87 36.25 -9.33
CA HIS A 325 -25.18 36.71 -9.79
C HIS A 325 -26.35 35.83 -9.36
N THR A 326 -26.09 34.73 -8.65
CA THR A 326 -27.11 33.94 -7.94
C THR A 326 -27.16 34.21 -6.45
N ALA A 327 -26.37 35.17 -5.93
CA ALA A 327 -26.46 35.59 -4.53
C ALA A 327 -27.65 36.55 -4.35
N PRO A 328 -28.67 36.23 -3.54
CA PRO A 328 -29.83 37.10 -3.35
C PRO A 328 -29.49 38.24 -2.38
N GLY A 329 -29.69 39.49 -2.81
CA GLY A 329 -29.66 40.66 -1.92
C GLY A 329 -29.21 41.96 -2.59
N ALA A 330 -30.15 42.71 -3.17
CA ALA A 330 -29.99 44.14 -3.43
C ALA A 330 -30.36 44.95 -2.16
N PRO A 331 -30.05 46.26 -2.12
CA PRO A 331 -31.17 47.15 -2.44
C PRO A 331 -30.80 48.30 -3.38
N ALA A 332 -31.83 48.72 -4.13
CA ALA A 332 -31.85 49.84 -5.04
C ALA A 332 -32.00 51.19 -4.31
N SER A 333 -31.38 52.25 -4.84
CA SER A 333 -31.78 53.63 -4.57
C SER A 333 -32.17 54.35 -5.87
N ARG A 334 -33.50 54.58 -5.99
CA ARG A 334 -34.25 55.67 -6.65
C ARG A 334 -33.46 56.99 -6.80
N SER A 335 -33.79 57.99 -7.62
CA SER A 335 -34.69 58.27 -8.76
C SER A 335 -34.57 59.79 -9.02
N GLY A 336 -34.65 60.25 -10.27
CA GLY A 336 -34.83 61.67 -10.65
C GLY A 336 -33.95 62.04 -11.84
N ASN A 337 -34.39 62.65 -12.93
CA ASN A 337 -35.62 63.37 -13.25
C ASN A 337 -35.98 63.18 -14.73
N SER A 338 -37.28 63.20 -14.99
CA SER A 338 -37.93 63.38 -16.28
C SER A 338 -37.85 64.83 -16.75
N ALA A 339 -37.53 65.05 -18.04
CA ALA A 339 -37.99 66.20 -18.81
C ALA A 339 -38.05 65.84 -20.31
N LEU A 340 -39.27 65.85 -20.87
CA LEU A 340 -39.64 65.98 -22.28
C LEU A 340 -40.60 67.18 -22.35
N PRO A 341 -41.07 67.68 -23.51
CA PRO A 341 -40.43 67.95 -24.80
C PRO A 341 -40.72 69.40 -25.28
N GLY A 342 -40.11 69.86 -26.38
CA GLY A 342 -40.44 71.15 -27.01
C GLY A 342 -40.27 71.09 -28.52
N SER A 343 -41.39 71.13 -29.24
CA SER A 343 -41.58 71.11 -30.70
C SER A 343 -41.10 72.39 -31.39
N ILE A 344 -40.58 72.28 -32.62
CA ILE A 344 -41.24 72.64 -33.91
C ILE A 344 -40.30 72.25 -35.05
#